data_AF-A0A178B5E4-F1
#
_entry.id   AF-A0A178B5E4-F1
#
_cell.length_a   1.000
_cell.length_b   1.000
_cell.length_c   1.000
_cell.angle_alpha   90.00
_cell.angle_beta   90.00
_cell.angle_gamma   90.00
#
_symmetry.space_group_name_H-M   'P 1'
#
loop_
_entity.id
_entity.type
_entity.pdbx_description
1 polymer ?
#
loop_
_entity_poly.entity_id
_entity_poly.type
_entity_poly.pdbx_seq_one_letter_code
_entity_poly.pdbx_strand_id
1 'polypeptide(L)' 'MAGGHHNPVVLHQDPAILKWNSMTTNRHKYFRWNKRTAWISFAYVILVPAMLGTAGYMTEGKWEMRGKRRGDLISEF' A
#
# COMPACT_ATOMS: atom_id res chain seq x y z
N MET A 1 21.07 -2.22 38.66
CA MET A 1 19.66 -2.60 38.87
C MET A 1 19.51 -4.04 38.41
N ALA A 2 19.50 -4.98 39.36
CA ALA A 2 19.33 -6.40 39.13
C ALA A 2 17.95 -6.79 39.69
N GLY A 3 17.15 -7.52 38.91
CA GLY A 3 15.85 -8.00 39.35
C GLY A 3 14.82 -8.07 38.23
N GLY A 4 15.02 -8.96 37.27
CA GLY A 4 13.96 -9.39 36.35
C GLY A 4 13.63 -10.85 36.65
N HIS A 5 12.43 -11.11 37.16
CA HIS A 5 11.94 -12.48 37.33
C HIS A 5 12.01 -13.21 35.98
N HIS A 6 12.75 -14.32 35.92
CA HIS A 6 12.77 -15.19 34.76
C HIS A 6 11.42 -15.91 34.67
N ASN A 7 10.44 -15.30 33.99
CA ASN A 7 9.23 -16.02 33.60
C ASN A 7 9.66 -17.23 32.76
N PRO A 8 9.13 -18.44 33.02
CA PRO A 8 9.40 -19.57 32.16
C PRO A 8 8.99 -19.19 30.74
N VAL A 9 9.86 -19.48 29.78
CA VAL A 9 9.65 -19.16 28.37
C VAL A 9 8.36 -19.87 27.92
N VAL A 10 7.25 -19.13 27.87
CA VAL A 10 5.90 -19.66 27.57
C VAL A 10 5.80 -20.18 26.13
N LEU A 11 6.71 -19.73 25.26
CA LEU A 11 6.74 -20.08 23.85
C LEU A 11 8.15 -20.50 23.43
N HIS A 12 8.30 -21.73 22.95
CA HIS A 12 9.53 -22.18 22.34
C HIS A 12 9.81 -21.34 21.07
N GLN A 13 10.86 -20.52 21.10
CA GLN A 13 11.19 -19.63 20.00
C GLN A 13 11.98 -20.39 18.94
N ASP A 14 11.38 -20.58 17.76
CA ASP A 14 12.09 -21.10 16.60
C ASP A 14 13.11 -20.06 16.10
N PRO A 15 14.42 -20.37 16.06
CA PRO A 15 15.44 -19.46 15.56
C PRO A 15 15.20 -19.02 14.10
N ALA A 16 14.56 -19.85 13.27
CA ALA A 16 14.25 -19.50 11.89
C ALA A 16 13.20 -18.37 11.80
N ILE A 17 12.17 -18.44 12.63
CA ILE A 17 11.11 -17.41 12.71
C ILE A 17 11.68 -16.09 13.23
N LEU A 18 12.54 -16.14 14.25
CA LEU A 18 13.22 -14.96 14.77
C LEU A 18 14.10 -14.29 13.70
N LYS A 19 14.85 -15.08 12.91
CA LYS A 19 15.66 -14.58 11.80
C LYS A 19 14.80 -13.95 10.71
N TRP A 20 13.72 -14.61 10.30
CA TRP A 20 12.80 -14.07 9.28
C TRP A 20 12.16 -12.74 9.70
N ASN A 21 11.72 -12.66 10.96
CA ASN A 21 11.17 -11.43 11.52
C ASN A 21 12.23 -10.31 11.51
N SER A 22 13.44 -10.60 11.97
CA SER A 22 14.56 -9.65 11.92
C SER A 22 14.88 -9.17 10.50
N MET A 23 14.89 -10.06 9.50
CA MET A 23 15.13 -9.66 8.10
C MET A 23 13.99 -8.81 7.52
N THR A 24 12.73 -9.11 7.89
CA THR A 24 11.56 -8.40 7.37
C THR A 24 11.44 -7.01 7.98
N THR A 25 11.60 -6.89 9.30
CA THR A 25 11.58 -5.60 10.02
C THR A 25 12.73 -4.70 9.61
N ASN A 26 13.95 -5.26 9.45
CA ASN A 26 15.13 -4.51 9.05
C ASN A 26 15.28 -4.34 7.53
N ARG A 27 14.28 -4.73 6.71
CA ARG A 27 14.38 -4.68 5.23
C ARG A 27 14.72 -3.29 4.69
N HIS A 28 14.21 -2.24 5.33
CA HIS A 28 14.49 -0.85 4.97
C HIS A 28 15.97 -0.48 5.12
N LYS A 29 16.71 -1.09 6.06
CA LYS A 29 18.14 -0.83 6.28
C LYS A 29 19.01 -1.34 5.13
N TYR A 30 18.56 -2.41 4.46
CA TYR A 30 19.29 -3.03 3.35
C TYR A 30 18.77 -2.60 1.97
N PHE A 31 17.88 -1.61 1.92
CA PHE A 31 17.32 -1.11 0.68
C PHE A 31 18.38 -0.44 -0.20
N ARG A 32 18.27 -0.65 -1.51
CA ARG A 32 19.15 -0.03 -2.52
C ARG A 32 18.33 0.44 -3.70
N TRP A 33 18.67 1.62 -4.21
CA TRP A 33 18.13 2.12 -5.47
C TRP A 33 18.78 1.36 -6.63
N ASN A 34 17.94 0.67 -7.39
CA ASN A 34 18.28 0.07 -8.66
C ASN A 34 17.19 0.43 -9.67
N LYS A 35 17.43 0.17 -10.97
CA LYS A 35 16.48 0.55 -12.03
C LYS A 35 15.06 0.01 -11.78
N ARG A 36 14.95 -1.20 -11.21
CA ARG A 36 13.68 -1.84 -10.89
C ARG A 36 12.97 -1.18 -9.71
N THR A 37 13.66 -0.99 -8.58
CA THR A 37 13.05 -0.40 -7.36
C THR A 37 12.71 1.07 -7.59
N ALA A 38 13.53 1.82 -8.32
CA ALA A 38 13.24 3.18 -8.74
C ALA A 38 11.93 3.27 -9.56
N TRP A 39 11.78 2.41 -10.57
CA TRP A 39 10.58 2.38 -11.39
C TRP A 39 9.33 2.00 -10.60
N ILE A 40 9.43 0.98 -9.75
CA ILE A 40 8.29 0.55 -8.90
C ILE A 40 7.88 1.67 -7.94
N SER A 41 8.84 2.29 -7.25
CA SER A 41 8.54 3.40 -6.33
C SER A 41 7.89 4.57 -7.07
N PHE A 42 8.41 4.96 -8.23
CA PHE A 42 7.80 6.00 -9.06
C PHE A 42 6.37 5.64 -9.49
N ALA A 43 6.16 4.41 -9.95
CA ALA A 43 4.86 3.96 -10.43
C ALA A 43 3.79 4.03 -9.34
N TYR A 44 4.09 3.54 -8.13
CA TYR A 44 3.10 3.50 -7.05
C TYR A 44 2.91 4.83 -6.32
N VAL A 45 3.94 5.66 -6.23
CA VAL A 45 3.85 6.94 -5.51
C VAL A 45 3.32 8.07 -6.41
N ILE A 46 3.63 8.03 -7.70
CA ILE A 46 3.31 9.14 -8.63
C ILE A 46 2.35 8.67 -9.71
N LEU A 47 2.75 7.70 -10.52
CA LEU A 47 2.01 7.33 -11.74
C LEU A 47 0.58 6.87 -11.43
N VAL A 48 0.40 5.91 -10.52
CA VAL A 48 -0.91 5.36 -10.17
C VAL A 48 -1.81 6.41 -9.52
N PRO A 49 -1.39 7.15 -8.47
CA PRO A 49 -2.22 8.22 -7.92
C PRO A 49 -2.55 9.33 -8.93
N ALA A 50 -1.62 9.71 -9.79
CA ALA A 50 -1.86 10.74 -10.81
C ALA A 50 -2.88 10.27 -11.87
N MET A 51 -2.77 9.03 -12.35
CA MET A 51 -3.74 8.46 -13.29
C MET A 51 -5.14 8.37 -12.66
N LEU A 52 -5.24 7.88 -11.42
CA LEU A 52 -6.52 7.79 -10.72
C LEU A 52 -7.11 9.17 -10.41
N GLY A 53 -6.27 10.12 -9.96
CA GLY A 53 -6.70 11.49 -9.67
C GLY A 53 -7.20 12.19 -10.93
N THR A 54 -6.46 12.11 -12.04
CA THR A 54 -6.88 12.71 -13.32
C THR A 54 -8.16 12.07 -13.85
N ALA A 55 -8.28 10.74 -13.81
CA ALA A 55 -9.53 10.06 -14.19
C ALA A 55 -10.69 10.47 -13.27
N GLY A 56 -10.44 10.59 -11.96
CA GLY A 56 -11.42 11.07 -10.98
C GLY A 56 -11.91 12.47 -11.33
N TYR A 57 -11.01 13.45 -11.45
CA TYR A 57 -11.36 14.82 -11.82
C TYR A 57 -12.04 14.92 -13.18
N MET A 58 -11.65 14.08 -14.14
CA MET A 58 -12.30 14.03 -15.45
C MET A 58 -13.67 13.36 -15.39
N THR A 59 -14.02 12.58 -14.38
CA THR A 59 -15.32 11.88 -14.30
C THR A 59 -16.23 12.47 -13.23
N GLU A 60 -15.69 13.35 -12.38
CA GLU A 60 -16.42 14.07 -11.35
C GLU A 60 -17.56 14.86 -11.97
N GLY A 61 -18.78 14.66 -11.45
CA GLY A 61 -20.00 15.30 -11.94
C GLY A 61 -20.44 14.89 -13.35
N LYS A 62 -19.66 14.10 -14.09
CA LYS A 62 -20.03 13.77 -15.48
C LYS A 62 -21.21 12.83 -15.58
N TRP A 63 -21.45 11.96 -14.61
CA TRP A 63 -22.43 10.90 -14.73
C TRP A 63 -23.55 11.07 -13.70
N GLU A 64 -24.76 11.42 -14.17
CA GLU A 64 -25.97 11.38 -13.34
C GLU A 64 -26.96 10.34 -13.89
N MET A 65 -27.17 9.28 -13.11
CA MET A 65 -28.07 8.17 -13.49
C MET A 65 -29.45 8.28 -12.84
N ARG A 66 -29.72 9.34 -12.10
CA ARG A 66 -30.94 9.46 -11.31
C ARG A 66 -32.14 9.78 -12.21
N GLY A 67 -33.11 8.87 -12.25
CA GLY A 67 -34.37 9.05 -13.00
C GLY A 67 -34.26 8.99 -14.54
N LYS A 68 -33.09 8.66 -15.10
CA LYS A 68 -32.87 8.57 -16.55
C LYS A 68 -33.64 7.40 -17.18
N ARG A 69 -34.21 7.61 -18.38
CA ARG A 69 -34.98 6.60 -19.14
C ARG A 69 -34.19 6.14 -20.38
N ARG A 70 -34.70 5.12 -21.07
CA ARG A 70 -34.08 4.61 -22.31
C ARG A 70 -34.04 5.73 -23.36
N GLY A 71 -32.83 6.08 -23.80
CA GLY A 71 -32.59 7.14 -24.78
C GLY A 71 -32.11 8.47 -24.18
N ASP A 72 -32.15 8.64 -22.85
CA ASP A 72 -31.66 9.87 -22.20
C ASP A 72 -30.14 9.89 -22.09
N LEU A 73 -29.56 11.07 -22.30
CA LEU A 73 -28.13 11.34 -22.08
C LEU A 73 -27.80 11.23 -20.59
N ILE A 74 -26.83 10.39 -20.26
CA ILE A 74 -26.34 10.16 -18.89
C ILE A 74 -25.28 11.20 -18.50
N SER A 75 -24.64 11.86 -19.49
CA SER A 75 -23.64 12.89 -19.25
C SER A 75 -24.26 14.28 -19.02
N GLU A 76 -23.76 15.03 -18.04
CA GLU A 76 -24.19 16.42 -17.77
C GLU A 76 -23.38 17.49 -18.52
N PHE A 77 -22.25 17.13 -19.16
CA PHE A 77 -21.33 18.05 -19.86
C PHE A 77 -20.75 17.45 -21.14
#